data_AF-A0A2V8NYG0-F1
#
_entry.id   AF-A0A2V8NYG0-F1
#
_cell.length_a   1.000
_cell.length_b   1.000
_cell.length_c   1.000
_cell.angle_alpha   90.00
_cell.angle_beta   90.00
_cell.angle_gamma   90.00
#
_symmetry.space_group_name_H-M   'P 1'
#
loop_
_entity.id
_entity.type
_entity.pdbx_description
1 polymer ?
#
loop_
_entity_poly.entity_id
_entity_poly.type
_entity_poly.pdbx_seq_one_letter_code
_entity_poly.pdbx_strand_id
1 'polypeptide(L)'
;MDLTYEYKTSSGPMANVGEASGEATIENDTAVFHPQDTQNCTITLKFLPGYKIKVTEDRTIECGFGMNVTSEGTYTKIKSGKPKFDSDH
;
A
#
# COMPACT_ATOMS: atom_id res chain seq x y z
N MET A 1 -8.96 -0.42 -33.86
CA MET A 1 -7.77 -1.28 -33.74
C MET A 1 -7.44 -1.34 -32.26
N ASP A 2 -7.96 -2.37 -31.59
CA ASP A 2 -7.64 -2.68 -30.19
C ASP A 2 -6.47 -3.67 -30.23
N LEU A 3 -5.30 -3.23 -29.78
CA LEU A 3 -4.04 -4.00 -29.81
C LEU A 3 -3.65 -4.50 -28.42
N THR A 4 -4.63 -4.79 -27.56
CA THR A 4 -4.41 -5.35 -26.22
C THR A 4 -4.56 -6.88 -26.28
N TYR A 5 -3.44 -7.58 -26.49
CA TYR A 5 -3.37 -9.03 -26.36
C TYR A 5 -3.04 -9.38 -24.89
N GLU A 6 -4.03 -9.87 -24.14
CA GLU A 6 -3.79 -10.44 -22.80
C GLU A 6 -3.02 -11.76 -22.92
N TYR A 7 -1.78 -11.80 -22.45
CA TYR A 7 -0.99 -13.03 -22.33
C TYR A 7 -1.53 -13.88 -21.18
N LYS A 8 -2.44 -14.82 -21.48
CA LYS A 8 -3.04 -15.74 -20.50
C LYS A 8 -2.14 -16.96 -20.29
N THR A 9 -1.36 -16.96 -19.21
CA THR A 9 -0.70 -18.19 -18.73
C THR A 9 -1.72 -19.11 -18.08
N SER A 10 -1.42 -20.40 -17.92
CA SER A 10 -2.28 -21.34 -17.18
C SER A 10 -2.52 -20.92 -15.71
N SER A 11 -1.71 -19.99 -15.20
CA SER A 11 -1.81 -19.40 -13.86
C SER A 11 -2.53 -18.04 -13.85
N GLY A 12 -3.04 -17.57 -15.00
CA GLY A 12 -3.60 -16.23 -15.16
C GLY A 12 -2.55 -15.12 -15.32
N PRO A 13 -2.97 -13.84 -15.41
CA PRO A 13 -2.04 -12.72 -15.34
C PRO A 13 -1.39 -12.71 -13.94
N MET A 14 -0.08 -12.91 -13.89
CA MET A 14 0.68 -12.80 -12.64
C MET A 14 1.01 -11.33 -12.42
N ALA A 15 0.39 -10.71 -11.41
CA ALA A 15 0.78 -9.39 -10.94
C ALA A 15 1.82 -9.55 -9.82
N ASN A 16 2.83 -8.68 -9.82
CA ASN A 16 3.70 -8.56 -8.66
C ASN A 16 2.87 -8.04 -7.47
N VAL A 17 3.14 -8.58 -6.29
CA VAL A 17 2.53 -8.14 -5.03
C VAL A 17 3.65 -7.88 -4.03
N GLY A 18 3.39 -6.97 -3.08
CA GLY A 18 4.32 -6.62 -2.02
C GLY A 18 3.55 -6.13 -0.81
N GLU A 19 4.14 -6.33 0.36
CA GLU A 19 3.55 -5.98 1.66
C GLU A 19 4.63 -5.44 2.59
N ALA A 20 4.24 -4.50 3.46
CA ALA A 20 4.99 -4.15 4.65
C ALA A 20 4.04 -3.98 5.82
N SER A 21 4.42 -4.53 6.96
CA SER A 21 3.67 -4.48 8.22
C SER A 21 4.47 -3.76 9.29
N GLY A 22 3.79 -3.03 10.17
CA GLY A 22 4.40 -2.44 11.35
C GLY A 22 3.49 -1.42 12.01
N GLU A 23 4.07 -0.67 12.94
CA GLU A 23 3.35 0.31 13.74
C GLU A 23 3.89 1.72 13.48
N ALA A 24 2.98 2.70 13.37
CA ALA A 24 3.32 4.11 13.26
C ALA A 24 2.39 4.93 14.15
N THR A 25 2.93 5.93 14.82
CA THR A 25 2.15 6.86 15.64
C THR A 25 1.47 7.90 14.75
N ILE A 26 0.21 8.17 15.02
CA ILE A 26 -0.53 9.27 14.38
C ILE A 26 -0.26 10.54 15.19
N GLU A 27 0.35 11.53 14.55
CA GLU A 27 0.53 12.87 15.09
C GLU A 27 -0.38 13.84 14.34
N ASN A 28 -1.33 14.45 15.06
CA ASN A 28 -2.45 15.23 14.52
C ASN A 28 -3.33 14.39 13.58
N ASP A 29 -3.04 14.45 12.29
CA ASP A 29 -3.77 13.80 11.20
C ASP A 29 -2.82 13.07 10.25
N THR A 30 -1.57 12.85 10.66
CA THR A 30 -0.53 12.27 9.81
C THR A 30 0.20 11.17 10.58
N ALA A 31 0.38 10.01 9.97
CA ALA A 31 1.29 8.97 10.44
C ALA A 31 2.41 8.78 9.43
N VAL A 32 3.62 8.61 9.92
CA VAL A 32 4.81 8.35 9.09
C VAL A 32 5.33 6.97 9.45
N PHE A 33 5.29 6.07 8.47
CA PHE A 33 5.71 4.68 8.61
C PHE A 33 7.01 4.43 7.85
N HIS A 34 7.97 3.77 8.51
CA HIS A 34 9.25 3.38 7.94
C HIS A 34 9.32 1.84 7.99
N PRO A 35 9.24 1.14 6.84
CA PRO A 35 9.32 -0.31 6.80
C PRO A 35 10.73 -0.78 7.24
N GLN A 36 10.79 -1.72 8.19
CA GLN A 36 12.05 -2.13 8.84
C GLN A 36 13.08 -2.75 7.87
N ASP A 37 12.60 -3.40 6.80
CA ASP A 37 13.45 -4.12 5.84
C ASP A 37 13.82 -3.28 4.59
N THR A 38 13.52 -1.99 4.61
CA THR A 38 13.75 -1.08 3.48
C THR A 38 14.73 0.02 3.88
N GLN A 39 15.67 0.32 2.99
CA GLN A 39 16.56 1.47 3.17
C GLN A 39 15.89 2.68 2.52
N ASN A 40 15.60 3.71 3.31
CA ASN A 40 15.10 5.02 2.85
C ASN A 40 13.72 5.02 2.16
N CYS A 41 12.78 4.19 2.60
CA CYS A 41 11.37 4.32 2.23
C CYS A 41 10.57 4.95 3.38
N THR A 42 9.79 5.98 3.06
CA THR A 42 8.85 6.64 3.97
C THR A 42 7.45 6.58 3.38
N ILE A 43 6.55 5.94 4.11
CA ILE A 43 5.13 5.89 3.76
C ILE A 43 4.38 6.87 4.66
N THR A 44 3.82 7.91 4.06
CA THR A 44 3.05 8.91 4.79
C THR A 44 1.56 8.66 4.61
N LEU A 45 0.86 8.49 5.73
CA LEU A 45 -0.60 8.33 5.79
C LEU A 45 -1.22 9.61 6.31
N LYS A 46 -1.93 10.34 5.45
CA LYS A 46 -2.69 11.55 5.81
C LYS A 46 -4.16 11.21 6.00
N PHE A 47 -4.67 11.39 7.21
CA PHE A 47 -6.07 11.19 7.55
C PHE A 47 -6.87 12.42 7.13
N LEU A 48 -7.74 12.24 6.14
CA LEU A 48 -8.56 13.29 5.54
C LEU A 48 -9.99 13.25 6.09
N PRO A 49 -10.72 14.38 6.05
CA PRO A 49 -12.15 14.40 6.32
C PRO A 49 -12.93 13.42 5.42
N GLY A 50 -14.10 12.99 5.89
CA GLY A 50 -14.96 12.07 5.13
C GLY A 50 -14.47 10.63 5.11
N TYR A 51 -13.75 10.22 6.16
CA TYR A 51 -13.24 8.86 6.34
C TYR A 51 -12.29 8.39 5.23
N LYS A 52 -11.44 9.29 4.75
CA LYS A 52 -10.44 8.99 3.72
C LYS A 52 -9.03 9.01 4.30
N ILE A 53 -8.15 8.23 3.72
CA ILE A 53 -6.71 8.28 4.00
C ILE A 53 -6.00 8.43 2.66
N LYS A 54 -5.10 9.41 2.57
CA LYS A 54 -4.16 9.54 1.45
C LYS A 54 -2.83 8.91 1.85
N VAL A 55 -2.35 7.97 1.05
CA VAL A 55 -1.06 7.32 1.21
C VAL A 55 -0.13 7.86 0.13
N THR A 56 1.07 8.28 0.53
CA THR A 56 2.14 8.71 -0.37
C THR A 56 3.45 8.03 -0.02
N GLU A 57 4.23 7.72 -1.03
CA GLU A 57 5.55 7.12 -0.93
C GLU A 57 6.56 8.13 -1.46
N ASP A 58 7.60 8.43 -0.67
CA ASP A 58 8.66 9.33 -1.12
C ASP A 58 9.54 8.68 -2.20
N ARG A 59 9.73 7.35 -2.13
CA ARG A 59 10.64 6.59 -3.00
C ARG A 59 10.11 5.18 -3.31
N THR A 60 9.10 5.10 -4.17
CA THR A 60 8.37 3.87 -4.58
C THR A 60 9.26 2.64 -4.86
N ILE A 61 10.42 2.82 -5.51
CA ILE A 61 11.35 1.70 -5.83
C ILE A 61 12.07 1.18 -4.58
N GLU A 62 12.41 2.06 -3.63
CA GLU A 62 13.19 1.71 -2.43
C GLU A 62 12.33 1.03 -1.34
N CYS A 63 11.01 1.08 -1.47
CA CYS A 63 10.07 0.42 -0.56
C CYS A 63 10.00 -1.10 -0.73
N GLY A 64 10.64 -1.68 -1.74
CA GLY A 64 10.82 -3.14 -1.83
C GLY A 64 9.55 -3.94 -2.16
N PHE A 65 8.44 -3.28 -2.53
CA PHE A 65 7.18 -3.96 -2.86
C PHE A 65 7.19 -4.75 -4.18
N GLY A 66 8.26 -4.61 -4.98
CA GLY A 66 8.41 -5.25 -6.28
C GLY A 66 8.25 -4.28 -7.44
N MET A 67 8.70 -4.71 -8.63
CA MET A 67 8.65 -3.86 -9.82
C MET A 67 7.20 -3.51 -10.18
N ASN A 68 6.93 -2.21 -10.32
CA ASN A 68 5.61 -1.65 -10.62
C ASN A 68 4.54 -1.92 -9.55
N VAL A 69 4.94 -2.11 -8.29
CA VAL A 69 4.03 -2.21 -7.14
C VAL A 69 4.16 -0.96 -6.29
N THR A 70 3.04 -0.36 -5.91
CA THR A 70 2.97 0.81 -5.01
C THR A 70 1.68 0.77 -4.19
N SER A 71 1.76 1.29 -2.97
CA SER A 71 0.64 1.52 -2.06
C SER A 71 0.10 2.96 -2.12
N GLU A 72 0.66 3.82 -2.99
CA GLU A 72 0.18 5.19 -3.16
C GLU A 72 -1.28 5.24 -3.63
N GLY A 73 -2.09 6.06 -2.97
CA GLY A 73 -3.50 6.14 -3.30
C GLY A 73 -4.34 6.90 -2.28
N THR A 74 -5.65 6.96 -2.53
CA THR A 74 -6.63 7.45 -1.55
C THR A 74 -7.64 6.36 -1.25
N TYR A 75 -7.65 5.94 0.01
CA TYR A 75 -8.47 4.85 0.51
C TYR A 75 -9.65 5.41 1.29
N THR A 76 -10.80 4.74 1.21
CA THR A 76 -12.01 5.12 1.94
C THR A 76 -12.34 4.04 2.97
N LYS A 77 -12.61 4.46 4.20
CA LYS A 77 -13.09 3.55 5.24
C LYS A 77 -14.48 3.03 4.88
N ILE A 78 -14.60 1.72 4.75
CA ILE A 78 -15.88 1.06 4.42
C ILE A 78 -16.65 0.59 5.66
N LYS A 79 -15.97 0.43 6.81
CA LYS A 79 -16.58 -0.09 8.05
C LYS A 79 -15.91 0.48 9.29
N SER A 80 -16.70 0.69 10.35
CA SER A 80 -16.23 1.08 11.68
C SER A 80 -16.07 -0.14 12.60
N GLY A 81 -15.16 -0.05 13.56
CA GLY A 81 -14.84 -1.10 14.52
C GLY A 81 -13.34 -1.40 14.55
N LYS A 82 -12.93 -2.26 15.49
CA LYS A 82 -11.54 -2.74 15.55
C LYS A 82 -11.24 -3.57 14.29
N PRO A 83 -10.16 -3.28 13.54
CA PRO A 83 -9.77 -4.11 12.41
C PRO A 83 -9.48 -5.54 12.88
N LYS A 84 -9.86 -6.51 12.05
CA LYS A 84 -9.45 -7.90 12.20
C LYS A 84 -8.29 -8.08 11.24
N PHE A 85 -7.13 -8.38 11.78
CA PHE A 85 -6.01 -8.86 11.00
C PHE A 85 -6.15 -10.38 10.96
N ASP A 86 -6.03 -10.97 9.77
CA ASP A 86 -5.81 -12.40 9.71
C ASP A 86 -4.49 -12.67 10.44
N SER A 87 -4.44 -13.71 11.27
CA SER A 87 -3.19 -14.07 11.93
C SER A 87 -2.28 -14.70 10.89
N ASP A 88 -1.14 -14.06 10.63
CA ASP A 88 -0.23 -14.26 9.50
C ASP A 88 0.03 -15.73 9.11
N HIS A 89 0.21 -15.91 7.80
CA HIS A 89 0.53 -17.17 7.13
C HIS A 89 2.03 -17.37 6.97
#